data_AF-A0A972YW65-F1
#
_entry.id   AF-A0A972YW65-F1
#
_cell.length_a   1.000
_cell.length_b   1.000
_cell.length_c   1.000
_cell.angle_alpha   90.00
_cell.angle_beta   90.00
_cell.angle_gamma   90.00
#
_symmetry.space_group_name_H-M   'P 1'
#
loop_
_entity.id
_entity.type
_entity.pdbx_description
1 polymer ?
#
loop_
_entity_poly.entity_id
_entity_poly.type
_entity_poly.pdbx_seq_one_letter_code
_entity_poly.pdbx_strand_id
1 'polypeptide(L)'
;MTLSQYKPIAVLLFILIPLLYACGGEEVEKIEGNNEVVQTPALATENTMQTNQENQKKIEQEATKSLTSITTAGNFAFKTQRMVTVDLHFLTTQFQEKISIYSTLDLSSNTPINLLEQGTIHKSNSYKTMLAAATALDFLIVVRNDDFSKSIVITINSDDLLTHTFQE
;
A
#
# COMPACT_ATOMS: atom_id res chain seq x y z
N MET A 1 -31.33 -52.00 -9.47
CA MET A 1 -30.45 -51.03 -10.16
C MET A 1 -30.76 -49.66 -9.56
N THR A 2 -29.89 -48.94 -8.86
CA THR A 2 -28.45 -49.03 -8.56
C THR A 2 -28.23 -48.32 -7.23
N LEU A 3 -27.57 -48.98 -6.26
CA LEU A 3 -26.98 -48.32 -5.09
C LEU A 3 -25.67 -47.65 -5.52
N SER A 4 -25.52 -46.35 -5.26
CA SER A 4 -24.25 -45.64 -5.44
C SER A 4 -23.49 -45.59 -4.13
N GLN A 5 -22.25 -46.06 -4.19
CA GLN A 5 -21.38 -46.38 -3.06
C GLN A 5 -20.55 -45.16 -2.63
N TYR A 6 -20.55 -44.88 -1.33
CA TYR A 6 -19.56 -44.03 -0.67
C TYR A 6 -18.21 -44.75 -0.57
N LYS A 7 -17.11 -44.03 -0.84
CA LYS A 7 -15.75 -44.40 -0.43
C LYS A 7 -15.02 -43.17 0.13
N PRO A 8 -14.42 -43.26 1.33
CA PRO A 8 -13.56 -42.21 1.88
C PRO A 8 -12.12 -42.40 1.35
N ILE A 9 -11.50 -41.33 0.85
CA ILE A 9 -10.06 -41.28 0.57
C ILE A 9 -9.42 -40.43 1.66
N ALA A 10 -8.70 -41.11 2.55
CA ALA A 10 -7.75 -40.53 3.47
C ALA A 10 -6.41 -40.39 2.75
N VAL A 11 -5.87 -39.18 2.62
CA VAL A 11 -4.45 -38.97 2.30
C VAL A 11 -3.89 -37.85 3.17
N LEU A 12 -3.15 -38.34 4.18
CA LEU A 12 -1.97 -37.79 4.86
C LEU A 12 -1.65 -36.29 4.78
N LEU A 13 -1.67 -35.68 5.97
CA LEU A 13 -0.82 -34.57 6.41
C LEU A 13 0.67 -34.96 6.31
N PHE A 14 1.53 -34.11 5.75
CA PHE A 14 2.92 -33.85 6.21
C PHE A 14 3.50 -32.67 5.42
N ILE A 15 3.38 -31.45 5.94
CA ILE A 15 4.26 -30.33 5.57
C ILE A 15 4.94 -29.88 6.87
N LEU A 16 6.15 -30.40 7.09
CA LEU A 16 7.07 -29.92 8.11
C LEU A 16 8.19 -29.15 7.39
N ILE A 17 8.35 -27.91 7.84
CA ILE A 17 9.28 -26.85 7.40
C ILE A 17 10.71 -27.21 7.86
N PRO A 18 11.77 -26.72 7.20
CA PRO A 18 12.48 -25.61 7.86
C PRO A 18 12.91 -24.47 6.90
N LEU A 19 12.50 -23.27 7.28
CA LEU A 19 13.16 -22.00 7.00
C LEU A 19 14.52 -22.04 7.69
N LEU A 20 15.58 -22.40 6.96
CA LEU A 20 16.96 -22.21 7.39
C LEU A 20 17.79 -21.74 6.19
N TYR A 21 17.74 -20.44 5.93
CA TYR A 21 18.93 -19.71 5.50
C TYR A 21 19.05 -18.49 6.40
N ALA A 22 19.62 -18.73 7.57
CA ALA A 22 20.32 -17.71 8.31
C ALA A 22 21.45 -17.20 7.40
N CYS A 23 21.45 -15.90 7.14
CA CYS A 23 22.60 -15.18 6.62
C CYS A 23 23.71 -15.27 7.68
N GLY A 24 24.83 -15.89 7.34
CA GLY A 24 25.95 -16.09 8.26
C GLY A 24 26.78 -17.32 7.92
N GLY A 25 27.54 -17.23 6.83
CA GLY A 25 28.55 -18.23 6.46
C GLY A 25 29.75 -17.50 5.87
N GLU A 26 30.78 -17.26 6.70
CA GLU A 26 32.10 -16.84 6.25
C GLU A 26 32.72 -17.98 5.42
N GLU A 27 32.94 -17.72 4.14
CA GLU A 27 33.80 -18.57 3.31
C GLU A 27 34.98 -17.70 2.85
N VAL A 28 36.11 -17.86 3.55
CA VAL A 28 37.40 -17.31 3.17
C VAL A 28 37.90 -18.09 1.96
N GLU A 29 37.67 -17.53 0.78
CA GLU A 29 38.24 -18.05 -0.47
C GLU A 29 39.71 -17.62 -0.54
N LYS A 30 40.62 -18.61 -0.46
CA LYS A 30 42.06 -18.42 -0.71
C LYS A 30 42.28 -18.17 -2.20
N ILE A 31 42.79 -16.99 -2.55
CA ILE A 31 43.43 -16.74 -3.84
C ILE A 31 44.87 -16.31 -3.59
N GLU A 32 45.80 -17.23 -3.85
CA GLU A 32 47.22 -16.93 -4.03
C GLU A 32 47.40 -16.24 -5.39
N GLY A 33 48.03 -15.07 -5.38
CA GLY A 33 48.40 -14.34 -6.58
C GLY A 33 49.38 -13.24 -6.25
N ASN A 34 50.68 -13.54 -6.37
CA ASN A 34 51.77 -12.58 -6.30
C ASN A 34 51.50 -11.38 -7.22
N ASN A 35 51.44 -10.18 -6.66
CA ASN A 35 51.82 -8.96 -7.36
C ASN A 35 52.38 -7.94 -6.35
N GLU A 36 53.46 -7.31 -6.78
CA GLU A 36 54.38 -6.51 -5.99
C GLU A 36 53.70 -5.36 -5.23
N VAL A 37 54.10 -5.23 -3.95
CA VAL A 37 53.64 -4.17 -3.05
C VAL A 37 54.30 -2.85 -3.46
N VAL A 38 53.57 -2.01 -4.19
CA VAL A 38 53.86 -0.57 -4.23
C VAL A 38 53.26 0.05 -2.98
N GLN A 39 54.10 0.30 -1.97
CA GLN A 39 53.73 1.03 -0.77
C GLN A 39 53.33 2.47 -1.14
N THR A 40 52.03 2.72 -1.17
CA THR A 40 51.50 4.07 -1.02
C THR A 40 51.38 4.34 0.49
N PRO A 41 51.80 5.50 1.02
CA PRO A 41 51.71 5.76 2.46
C PRO A 41 50.27 5.63 2.94
N ALA A 42 50.03 4.75 3.91
CA ALA A 42 48.75 4.66 4.58
C ALA A 42 48.50 5.99 5.31
N LEU A 43 47.53 6.79 4.85
CA LEU A 43 46.93 7.81 5.70
C LEU A 43 46.25 7.06 6.84
N ALA A 44 46.72 7.26 8.06
CA ALA A 44 46.08 6.71 9.26
C ALA A 44 44.67 7.29 9.39
N THR A 45 43.65 6.54 9.00
CA THR A 45 42.28 6.85 9.37
C THR A 45 42.11 6.49 10.85
N GLU A 46 42.09 7.49 11.72
CA GLU A 46 41.76 7.35 13.13
C GLU A 46 40.30 6.88 13.29
N ASN A 47 40.10 5.56 13.27
CA ASN A 47 38.81 4.93 13.49
C ASN A 47 38.57 4.73 15.00
N THR A 48 38.43 5.84 15.73
CA THR A 48 38.07 5.81 17.15
C THR A 48 36.55 5.79 17.32
N MET A 49 36.03 5.26 18.43
CA MET A 49 34.59 5.32 18.72
C MET A 49 34.05 6.74 18.72
N GLN A 50 34.86 7.70 19.15
CA GLN A 50 34.52 9.11 19.12
C GLN A 50 34.38 9.62 17.68
N THR A 51 35.35 9.30 16.81
CA THR A 51 35.28 9.64 15.37
C THR A 51 34.02 9.06 14.72
N ASN A 52 33.64 7.83 15.07
CA ASN A 52 32.44 7.18 14.53
C ASN A 52 31.15 7.83 15.00
N GLN A 53 31.07 8.25 16.26
CA GLN A 53 29.91 8.98 16.79
C GLN A 53 29.77 10.37 16.15
N GLU A 54 30.89 11.07 15.96
CA GLU A 54 30.91 12.38 15.29
C GLU A 54 30.51 12.24 13.82
N ASN A 55 31.03 11.22 13.12
CA ASN A 55 30.63 10.90 11.75
C ASN A 55 29.14 10.55 11.64
N GLN A 56 28.61 9.75 12.57
CA GLN A 56 27.20 9.38 12.60
C GLN A 56 26.30 10.61 12.80
N LYS A 57 26.65 11.48 13.76
CA LYS A 57 25.93 12.74 14.00
C LYS A 57 25.97 13.65 12.77
N LYS A 58 27.09 13.68 12.06
CA LYS A 58 27.25 14.44 10.82
C LYS A 58 26.35 13.89 9.71
N ILE A 59 26.30 12.56 9.53
CA ILE A 59 25.39 11.90 8.59
C ILE A 59 23.93 12.22 8.91
N GLU A 60 23.52 12.17 10.18
CA GLU A 60 22.15 12.49 10.61
C GLU A 60 21.78 13.96 10.36
N GLN A 61 22.73 14.87 10.61
CA GLN A 61 22.57 16.29 10.32
C GLN A 61 22.49 16.56 8.81
N GLU A 62 23.32 15.89 8.01
CA GLU A 62 23.29 16.00 6.55
C GLU A 62 22.02 15.39 5.95
N ALA A 63 21.53 14.27 6.47
CA ALA A 63 20.26 13.67 6.08
C ALA A 63 19.07 14.59 6.42
N THR A 64 19.06 15.17 7.62
CA THR A 64 18.04 16.14 8.04
C THR A 64 18.06 17.38 7.14
N LYS A 65 19.26 17.93 6.89
CA LYS A 65 19.43 19.07 5.98
C LYS A 65 18.98 18.73 4.56
N SER A 66 19.31 17.55 4.05
CA SER A 66 18.90 17.05 2.74
C SER A 66 17.37 17.05 2.61
N LEU A 67 16.66 16.51 3.60
CA LEU A 67 15.19 16.52 3.64
C LEU A 67 14.60 17.93 3.68
N THR A 68 15.19 18.85 4.43
CA THR A 68 14.72 20.25 4.51
C THR A 68 15.12 21.12 3.31
N SER A 69 16.14 20.72 2.54
CA SER A 69 16.68 21.45 1.39
C SER A 69 16.00 21.11 0.06
N ILE A 70 15.12 20.10 0.06
CA ILE A 70 14.29 19.79 -1.10
C ILE A 70 13.21 20.87 -1.19
N THR A 71 13.46 21.90 -1.99
CA THR A 71 12.37 22.62 -2.67
C THR A 71 11.85 21.69 -3.75
N THR A 72 10.73 21.02 -3.50
CA THR A 72 10.08 20.19 -4.51
C THR A 72 9.66 21.07 -5.68
N ALA A 73 10.37 20.94 -6.80
CA ALA A 73 10.03 21.61 -8.05
C ALA A 73 8.73 21.01 -8.60
N GLY A 74 7.60 21.65 -8.26
CA GLY A 74 6.26 21.25 -8.68
C GLY A 74 5.70 20.03 -7.95
N ASN A 75 4.45 20.14 -7.48
CA ASN A 75 3.45 19.14 -7.04
C ASN A 75 3.85 17.77 -6.43
N PHE A 76 5.11 17.55 -6.07
CA PHE A 76 5.54 16.37 -5.34
C PHE A 76 5.30 16.62 -3.85
N ALA A 77 4.14 16.22 -3.37
CA ALA A 77 3.90 15.98 -1.96
C ALA A 77 4.02 14.47 -1.75
N PHE A 78 4.70 14.04 -0.67
CA PHE A 78 4.55 12.67 -0.17
C PHE A 78 3.10 12.51 0.29
N LYS A 79 2.18 12.23 -0.65
CA LYS A 79 0.80 11.90 -0.32
C LYS A 79 0.87 10.55 0.36
N THR A 80 0.91 10.55 1.69
CA THR A 80 0.68 9.34 2.46
C THR A 80 -0.67 8.78 2.01
N GLN A 81 -0.73 7.46 1.85
CA GLN A 81 -1.98 6.76 1.58
C GLN A 81 -2.51 6.22 2.90
N ARG A 82 -3.83 6.18 3.04
CA ARG A 82 -4.53 5.48 4.12
C ARG A 82 -5.51 4.49 3.51
N MET A 83 -5.81 3.44 4.25
CA MET A 83 -6.83 2.47 3.87
C MET A 83 -8.19 2.99 4.33
N VAL A 84 -9.12 3.17 3.41
CA VAL A 84 -10.49 3.60 3.70
C VAL A 84 -11.43 2.42 3.51
N THR A 85 -12.22 2.13 4.53
CA THR A 85 -13.35 1.18 4.42
C THR A 85 -14.55 1.93 3.87
N VAL A 86 -15.17 1.40 2.82
CA VAL A 86 -16.41 1.93 2.25
C VAL A 86 -17.50 0.91 2.55
N ASP A 87 -18.56 1.33 3.22
CA ASP A 87 -19.69 0.51 3.62
C ASP A 87 -21.02 1.18 3.23
N LEU A 88 -21.53 0.79 2.06
CA LEU A 88 -22.74 1.35 1.46
C LEU A 88 -23.92 0.40 1.65
N HIS A 89 -25.07 0.95 2.04
CA HIS A 89 -26.32 0.22 2.29
C HIS A 89 -27.44 0.73 1.41
N PHE A 90 -28.32 -0.19 1.00
CA PHE A 90 -29.48 0.07 0.15
C PHE A 90 -30.74 -0.46 0.84
N LEU A 91 -31.87 0.24 0.71
CA LEU A 91 -33.14 -0.22 1.31
C LEU A 91 -33.67 -1.48 0.62
N THR A 92 -33.45 -1.60 -0.70
CA THR A 92 -33.81 -2.77 -1.50
C THR A 92 -32.60 -3.54 -2.02
N THR A 93 -32.81 -4.81 -2.39
CA THR A 93 -31.80 -5.63 -3.06
C THR A 93 -31.49 -5.09 -4.44
N GLN A 94 -30.21 -4.85 -4.70
CA GLN A 94 -29.71 -4.40 -5.98
C GLN A 94 -29.32 -5.59 -6.89
N PHE A 95 -29.64 -5.48 -8.18
CA PHE A 95 -29.36 -6.50 -9.18
C PHE A 95 -28.43 -5.94 -10.25
N GLN A 96 -27.15 -6.33 -10.21
CA GLN A 96 -26.12 -5.85 -11.16
C GLN A 96 -25.90 -4.34 -11.10
N GLU A 97 -26.04 -3.76 -9.91
CA GLU A 97 -25.79 -2.33 -9.68
C GLU A 97 -24.28 -2.07 -9.72
N LYS A 98 -23.86 -1.18 -10.61
CA LYS A 98 -22.45 -0.77 -10.72
C LYS A 98 -22.17 0.36 -9.74
N ILE A 99 -21.12 0.22 -8.96
CA ILE A 99 -20.61 1.23 -8.03
C ILE A 99 -19.23 1.67 -8.50
N SER A 100 -19.04 2.97 -8.64
CA SER A 100 -17.76 3.59 -8.97
C SER A 100 -17.42 4.63 -7.90
N ILE A 101 -16.19 4.62 -7.39
CA ILE A 101 -15.72 5.50 -6.31
C ILE A 101 -14.59 6.38 -6.84
N TYR A 102 -14.74 7.69 -6.70
CA TYR A 102 -13.82 8.71 -7.20
C TYR A 102 -13.27 9.57 -6.07
N SER A 103 -12.11 10.18 -6.31
CA SER A 103 -11.42 11.02 -5.32
C SER A 103 -11.61 12.52 -5.54
N THR A 104 -12.11 12.97 -6.69
CA THR A 104 -12.11 14.40 -7.05
C THR A 104 -13.25 14.74 -8.01
N LEU A 105 -13.73 15.98 -7.97
CA LEU A 105 -14.60 16.56 -8.99
C LEU A 105 -13.77 17.42 -9.95
N ASP A 106 -14.02 17.30 -11.25
CA ASP A 106 -13.58 18.29 -12.21
C ASP A 106 -14.41 19.56 -12.02
N LEU A 107 -13.77 20.66 -11.65
CA LEU A 107 -14.45 21.92 -11.37
C LEU A 107 -15.12 22.53 -12.59
N SER A 108 -14.69 22.20 -13.81
CA SER A 108 -15.25 22.77 -15.04
C SER A 108 -16.56 22.12 -15.46
N SER A 109 -16.67 20.80 -15.29
CA SER A 109 -17.84 20.00 -15.66
C SER A 109 -18.70 19.56 -14.47
N ASN A 110 -18.20 19.75 -13.24
CA ASN A 110 -18.75 19.21 -12.00
C ASN A 110 -18.92 17.67 -12.04
N THR A 111 -18.05 16.99 -12.79
CA THR A 111 -18.09 15.52 -12.92
C THR A 111 -17.01 14.84 -12.07
N PRO A 112 -17.32 13.69 -11.43
CA PRO A 112 -16.33 12.86 -10.77
C PRO A 112 -15.20 12.43 -11.71
N ILE A 113 -13.96 12.65 -11.28
CA ILE A 113 -12.73 12.25 -11.95
C ILE A 113 -11.81 11.51 -10.97
N ASN A 114 -10.76 10.87 -11.47
CA ASN A 114 -9.82 10.05 -10.69
C ASN A 114 -10.52 8.88 -9.98
N LEU A 115 -10.92 7.89 -10.78
CA LEU A 115 -11.50 6.63 -10.32
C LEU A 115 -10.50 5.89 -9.41
N LEU A 116 -10.95 5.53 -8.22
CA LEU A 116 -10.19 4.73 -7.27
C LEU A 116 -10.61 3.26 -7.30
N GLU A 117 -11.92 3.01 -7.38
CA GLU A 117 -12.47 1.66 -7.36
C GLU A 117 -13.75 1.58 -8.20
N GLN A 118 -13.98 0.41 -8.80
CA GLN A 118 -15.22 0.08 -9.46
C GLN A 118 -15.59 -1.38 -9.17
N GLY A 119 -16.86 -1.63 -8.86
CA GLY A 119 -17.40 -2.96 -8.61
C GLY A 119 -18.87 -3.08 -8.99
N THR A 120 -19.38 -4.30 -8.94
CA THR A 120 -20.79 -4.61 -9.25
C THR A 120 -21.42 -5.38 -8.10
N ILE A 121 -22.57 -4.92 -7.64
CA ILE A 121 -23.38 -5.62 -6.65
C ILE A 121 -24.16 -6.74 -7.33
N HIS A 122 -23.95 -7.98 -6.87
CA HIS A 122 -24.70 -9.14 -7.32
C HIS A 122 -25.70 -9.59 -6.25
N LYS A 123 -26.99 -9.24 -6.42
CA LYS A 123 -28.10 -9.68 -5.54
C LYS A 123 -27.83 -9.41 -4.06
N SER A 124 -27.46 -8.18 -3.74
CA SER A 124 -27.19 -7.73 -2.36
C SER A 124 -27.78 -6.35 -2.14
N ASN A 125 -28.03 -5.99 -0.89
CA ASN A 125 -28.42 -4.66 -0.46
C ASN A 125 -27.26 -3.89 0.19
N SER A 126 -26.02 -4.36 0.00
CA SER A 126 -24.82 -3.71 0.49
C SER A 126 -23.66 -3.83 -0.48
N TYR A 127 -22.77 -2.84 -0.42
CA TYR A 127 -21.47 -2.82 -1.08
C TYR A 127 -20.40 -2.45 -0.07
N LYS A 128 -19.49 -3.39 0.22
CA LYS A 128 -18.40 -3.19 1.18
C LYS A 128 -17.05 -3.48 0.54
N THR A 129 -16.12 -2.55 0.70
CA THR A 129 -14.76 -2.66 0.16
C THR A 129 -13.75 -1.93 1.06
N MET A 130 -12.46 -2.13 0.79
CA MET A 130 -11.37 -1.34 1.32
C MET A 130 -10.49 -0.86 0.17
N LEU A 131 -10.20 0.44 0.12
CA LEU A 131 -9.36 1.04 -0.93
C LEU A 131 -8.29 1.95 -0.34
N ALA A 132 -7.19 2.10 -1.07
CA ALA A 132 -6.15 3.07 -0.73
C ALA A 132 -6.53 4.45 -1.26
N ALA A 133 -6.57 5.45 -0.38
CA ALA A 133 -6.85 6.84 -0.71
C ALA A 133 -5.75 7.74 -0.13
N ALA A 134 -5.53 8.91 -0.73
CA ALA A 134 -4.60 9.89 -0.15
C ALA A 134 -5.11 10.35 1.22
N THR A 135 -4.22 10.46 2.21
CA THR A 135 -4.55 10.87 3.58
C THR A 135 -5.24 12.23 3.64
N ALA A 136 -4.94 13.12 2.69
CA ALA A 136 -5.55 14.45 2.60
C ALA A 136 -6.99 14.45 2.04
N LEU A 137 -7.54 13.31 1.62
CA LEU A 137 -8.92 13.22 1.17
C LEU A 137 -9.83 13.02 2.38
N ASP A 138 -10.73 13.96 2.62
CA ASP A 138 -11.74 13.88 3.69
C ASP A 138 -13.09 13.34 3.18
N PHE A 139 -13.22 13.09 1.89
CA PHE A 139 -14.42 12.57 1.26
C PHE A 139 -14.07 11.70 0.04
N LEU A 140 -15.02 10.87 -0.35
CA LEU A 140 -15.03 10.22 -1.67
C LEU A 140 -16.36 10.50 -2.35
N ILE A 141 -16.39 10.28 -3.66
CA ILE A 141 -17.56 10.51 -4.49
C ILE A 141 -18.02 9.16 -5.03
N VAL A 142 -19.26 8.79 -4.73
CA VAL A 142 -19.85 7.53 -5.17
C VAL A 142 -20.78 7.80 -6.34
N VAL A 143 -20.61 7.03 -7.42
CA VAL A 143 -21.44 7.07 -8.63
C VAL A 143 -22.05 5.69 -8.83
N ARG A 144 -23.35 5.69 -9.13
CA ARG A 144 -24.17 4.51 -9.38
C ARG A 144 -24.46 4.38 -10.86
N ASN A 145 -24.28 3.19 -11.44
CA ASN A 145 -24.59 2.87 -12.85
C ASN A 145 -24.07 3.90 -13.86
N ASP A 146 -22.87 4.46 -13.61
CA ASP A 146 -22.26 5.52 -14.43
C ASP A 146 -23.11 6.80 -14.59
N ASP A 147 -24.12 7.00 -13.75
CA ASP A 147 -24.96 8.19 -13.71
C ASP A 147 -24.30 9.29 -12.87
N PHE A 148 -23.39 10.03 -13.50
CA PHE A 148 -22.68 11.14 -12.86
C PHE A 148 -23.61 12.25 -12.35
N SER A 149 -24.83 12.37 -12.89
CA SER A 149 -25.81 13.36 -12.44
C SER A 149 -26.37 13.08 -11.04
N LYS A 150 -26.23 11.84 -10.56
CA LYS A 150 -26.64 11.38 -9.23
C LYS A 150 -25.45 11.01 -8.35
N SER A 151 -24.27 11.56 -8.64
CA SER A 151 -23.11 11.38 -7.79
C SER A 151 -23.35 11.93 -6.39
N ILE A 152 -22.85 11.24 -5.38
CA ILE A 152 -22.96 11.67 -3.98
C ILE A 152 -21.58 11.82 -3.38
N VAL A 153 -21.38 12.90 -2.63
CA VAL A 153 -20.15 13.15 -1.86
C VAL A 153 -20.37 12.64 -0.45
N ILE A 154 -19.51 11.75 0.03
CA ILE A 154 -19.61 11.17 1.36
C ILE A 154 -18.29 11.38 2.09
N THR A 155 -18.37 11.95 3.29
CA THR A 155 -17.22 12.19 4.17
C THR A 155 -16.65 10.88 4.71
N ILE A 156 -15.32 10.80 4.79
CA ILE A 156 -14.59 9.76 5.50
C ILE A 156 -14.47 10.21 6.96
N ASN A 157 -14.92 9.38 7.90
CA ASN A 157 -14.85 9.71 9.31
C ASN A 157 -13.42 9.55 9.88
N SER A 158 -13.26 9.74 11.19
CA SER A 158 -11.97 9.62 11.88
C SER A 158 -11.41 8.20 11.94
N ASP A 159 -12.23 7.18 11.69
CA ASP A 159 -11.86 5.77 11.72
C ASP A 159 -11.55 5.22 10.31
N ASP A 160 -11.30 6.12 9.36
CA ASP A 160 -11.14 5.81 7.93
C ASP A 160 -12.33 5.01 7.34
N LEU A 161 -13.54 5.27 7.86
CA LEU A 161 -14.79 4.66 7.42
C LEU A 161 -15.66 5.70 6.68
N LEU A 162 -16.07 5.33 5.48
CA LEU A 162 -17.13 5.98 4.73
C LEU A 162 -18.35 5.08 4.77
N THR A 163 -19.46 5.58 5.32
CA THR A 163 -20.73 4.86 5.33
C THR A 163 -21.88 5.71 4.81
N HIS A 164 -22.80 5.09 4.08
CA HIS A 164 -23.97 5.75 3.55
C HIS A 164 -25.11 4.77 3.30
N THR A 165 -26.34 5.17 3.65
CA THR A 165 -27.56 4.44 3.32
C THR A 165 -28.37 5.21 2.30
N PHE A 166 -28.46 4.67 1.08
CA PHE A 166 -29.28 5.23 0.01
C PHE A 166 -30.77 5.12 0.36
N GLN A 167 -31.49 6.25 0.35
CA GLN A 167 -32.93 6.30 0.69
C GLN A 167 -33.87 5.98 -0.48
N GLU A 168 -33.29 5.78 -1.68
CA GLU A 168 -33.97 5.58 -2.98
C GLU A 168 -34.65 6.82 -3.56
#